data_AF-A0A7U5JZ61-F1
#
_entry.id   AF-A0A7U5JZ61-F1
#
_cell.length_a   1.000
_cell.length_b   1.000
_cell.length_c   1.000
_cell.angle_alpha   90.00
_cell.angle_beta   90.00
_cell.angle_gamma   90.00
#
_symmetry.space_group_name_H-M   'P 1'
#
loop_
_entity.id
_entity.type
_entity.pdbx_description
1 polymer ?
#
loop_
_entity_poly.entity_id
_entity_poly.type
_entity_poly.pdbx_seq_one_letter_code
_entity_poly.pdbx_strand_id
1 'polypeptide(L)' 'MGQANEIALQRVPGEVVKSELEFDDGMLVYEVDIRTAEGHKYEVKVDAVTGNVVRVKRD' A
#
# COMPACT_ATOMS: atom_id res chain seq x y z
N MET A 1 -9.33 5.57 -2.32
CA MET A 1 -8.19 5.40 -1.39
C MET A 1 -8.55 4.63 -0.12
N GLY A 2 -9.75 4.79 0.47
CA GLY A 2 -10.13 4.06 1.70
C GLY A 2 -9.91 2.53 1.63
N GLN A 3 -10.45 1.87 0.61
CA GLN A 3 -10.34 0.41 0.45
C GLN A 3 -8.89 -0.09 0.31
N ALA A 4 -8.04 0.63 -0.44
CA ALA A 4 -6.63 0.25 -0.60
C ALA A 4 -5.85 0.40 0.71
N ASN A 5 -6.13 1.45 1.48
CA ASN A 5 -5.53 1.67 2.79
C ASN A 5 -5.93 0.57 3.77
N GLU A 6 -7.20 0.15 3.78
CA GLU A 6 -7.67 -0.95 4.61
C GLU A 6 -6.97 -2.27 4.25
N ILE A 7 -6.89 -2.59 2.97
CA ILE A 7 -6.20 -3.80 2.48
C ILE A 7 -4.71 -3.76 2.82
N ALA A 8 -4.06 -2.61 2.65
CA ALA A 8 -2.66 -2.44 3.00
C ALA A 8 -2.42 -2.57 4.51
N LEU A 9 -3.30 -2.00 5.35
CA LEU A 9 -3.23 -2.11 6.81
C LEU A 9 -3.52 -3.52 7.34
N GLN A 10 -4.34 -4.30 6.65
CA GLN A 10 -4.51 -5.72 6.95
C GLN A 10 -3.21 -6.50 6.69
N ARG A 11 -2.39 -6.07 5.73
CA ARG A 11 -1.14 -6.73 5.37
C ARG A 11 0.05 -6.28 6.21
N VAL A 12 0.10 -5.00 6.54
CA VAL A 12 1.12 -4.38 7.40
C VAL A 12 0.41 -3.49 8.42
N PRO A 13 0.30 -3.93 9.69
CA PRO A 13 -0.27 -3.10 10.74
C PRO A 13 0.60 -1.87 11.01
N GLY A 14 -0.01 -0.69 11.03
CA GLY A 14 0.70 0.56 11.28
C GLY A 14 -0.15 1.79 10.99
N GLU A 15 0.52 2.90 10.73
CA GLU A 15 -0.10 4.15 10.33
C GLU A 15 0.17 4.40 8.84
N VAL A 16 -0.87 4.66 8.06
CA VAL A 16 -0.71 5.10 6.68
C VAL A 16 -0.17 6.53 6.68
N VAL A 17 1.05 6.70 6.18
CA VAL A 17 1.70 8.01 6.09
C VAL A 17 1.56 8.64 4.72
N LYS A 18 1.30 7.83 3.68
CA LYS A 18 1.08 8.28 2.31
C LYS A 18 0.20 7.27 1.58
N SER A 19 -0.68 7.76 0.71
CA SER A 19 -1.44 6.91 -0.21
C SER A 19 -1.63 7.64 -1.53
N GLU A 20 -1.12 7.08 -2.62
CA GLU A 20 -1.18 7.68 -3.96
C GLU A 20 -1.62 6.65 -5.00
N LEU A 21 -2.17 7.14 -6.11
CA LEU A 21 -2.53 6.32 -7.26
C LEU A 21 -1.45 6.49 -8.32
N GLU A 22 -0.81 5.39 -8.68
CA GLU A 22 0.26 5.34 -9.67
C GLU A 22 -0.11 4.42 -10.83
N PHE A 23 0.58 4.60 -11.95
CA PHE A 23 0.50 3.71 -13.09
C PHE A 23 1.88 3.07 -13.28
N ASP A 24 1.97 1.77 -13.00
CA ASP A 24 3.21 0.99 -12.93
C ASP A 24 3.06 -0.25 -13.82
N ASP A 25 4.02 -0.48 -14.72
CA ASP A 25 4.03 -1.61 -15.67
C ASP A 25 2.70 -1.90 -16.41
N GLY A 26 1.97 -0.83 -16.80
CA GLY A 26 0.70 -0.96 -17.51
C GLY A 26 -0.51 -1.22 -16.61
N MET A 27 -0.32 -1.21 -15.29
CA MET A 27 -1.35 -1.43 -14.29
C MET A 27 -1.52 -0.19 -13.41
N LEU A 28 -2.78 0.13 -13.11
CA LEU A 28 -3.09 1.17 -12.16
C LEU A 28 -3.02 0.58 -10.74
N VAL A 29 -2.19 1.15 -9.87
CA VAL A 29 -1.95 0.68 -8.51
C VAL A 29 -2.08 1.80 -7.49
N TYR A 30 -2.62 1.49 -6.33
CA TYR A 30 -2.50 2.33 -5.15
C TYR A 30 -1.22 1.97 -4.41
N GLU A 31 -0.31 2.93 -4.30
CA GLU A 31 0.86 2.83 -3.43
C GLU A 31 0.49 3.38 -2.05
N VAL A 32 0.69 2.57 -1.01
CA VAL A 32 0.38 2.91 0.38
C VAL A 32 1.62 2.74 1.22
N ASP A 33 2.13 3.85 1.76
CA ASP A 33 3.24 3.85 2.70
C ASP A 33 2.70 3.69 4.12
N ILE A 34 3.21 2.71 4.84
CA ILE A 34 2.83 2.39 6.20
C ILE A 34 4.05 2.47 7.10
N ARG A 35 3.92 3.26 8.18
CA ARG A 35 4.89 3.27 9.27
C ARG A 35 4.40 2.36 10.39
N THR A 36 5.17 1.32 10.68
CA THR A 36 4.91 0.40 11.79
C THR A 36 5.25 1.04 13.14
N ALA A 37 4.72 0.49 14.23
CA ALA A 37 5.03 0.92 15.60
C ALA A 37 6.54 0.78 15.94
N GLU A 38 7.23 -0.15 15.29
CA GLU A 38 8.68 -0.37 15.42
C GLU A 38 9.50 0.69 14.64
N GLY A 39 8.83 1.59 13.90
CA GLY A 39 9.45 2.67 13.14
C GLY A 39 9.86 2.27 11.72
N HIS A 40 9.66 1.02 11.30
CA HIS A 40 9.90 0.58 9.93
C HIS A 40 8.87 1.14 8.96
N LYS A 41 9.31 1.47 7.74
CA LYS A 41 8.44 1.87 6.64
C LYS A 41 8.24 0.71 5.68
N TYR A 42 7.00 0.54 5.25
CA TYR A 42 6.60 -0.42 4.25
C TYR A 42 5.85 0.28 3.14
N GLU A 43 6.18 -0.06 1.91
CA GLU A 43 5.43 0.30 0.72
C GLU A 43 4.56 -0.90 0.33
N VAL A 44 3.25 -0.68 0.25
CA VAL A 44 2.29 -1.70 -0.19
C VAL A 44 1.63 -1.21 -1.47
N LYS A 45 1.82 -1.94 -2.56
CA LYS A 45 1.11 -1.67 -3.82
C LYS A 45 -0.10 -2.58 -3.94
N VAL A 46 -1.26 -1.97 -4.17
CA VAL A 46 -2.56 -2.63 -4.33
C VAL A 46 -3.10 -2.32 -5.72
N ASP A 47 -3.47 -3.33 -6.50
CA ASP A 47 -4.12 -3.16 -7.80
C ASP A 47 -5.41 -2.32 -7.62
N ALA A 48 -5.51 -1.21 -8.35
CA ALA A 48 -6.61 -0.26 -8.22
C ALA A 48 -7.94 -0.77 -8.81
N VAL A 49 -7.89 -1.79 -9.68
CA VAL A 49 -9.05 -2.41 -10.32
C VAL A 49 -9.55 -3.60 -9.51
N THR A 50 -8.64 -4.47 -9.07
CA THR A 50 -8.99 -5.74 -8.41
C THR A 50 -8.92 -5.70 -6.89
N GLY A 51 -8.19 -4.73 -6.32
CA GLY A 51 -7.91 -4.66 -4.88
C GLY A 51 -6.87 -5.67 -4.39
N ASN A 52 -6.21 -6.40 -5.29
CA ASN A 52 -5.20 -7.38 -4.90
C ASN A 52 -3.89 -6.69 -4.49
N VAL A 53 -3.26 -7.17 -3.42
CA VAL A 53 -1.91 -6.73 -3.06
C VAL A 53 -0.92 -7.33 -4.05
N VAL A 54 -0.30 -6.48 -4.86
CA VAL A 54 0.66 -6.89 -5.90
C VAL A 54 2.10 -6.82 -5.41
N ARG A 55 2.39 -5.97 -4.41
CA ARG A 55 3.73 -5.84 -3.84
C ARG A 55 3.69 -5.38 -2.39
N VAL A 56 4.61 -5.92 -1.60
CA VAL A 56 4.93 -5.44 -0.25
C VAL A 56 6.44 -5.36 -0.15
N LYS A 57 6.98 -4.18 0.15
CA LYS A 57 8.41 -3.95 0.30
C LYS A 57 8.65 -3.20 1.61
N ARG A 58 9.69 -3.60 2.34
CA ARG A 58 10.25 -2.81 3.44
C ARG A 58 11.35 -1.91 2.89
N ASP A 59 11.31 -0.63 3.22
CA ASP A 59 12.44 0.29 2.99
C ASP A 59 13.51 0.20 4.08
#